data_AF-A0A6C0C7F7-F1
#
_entry.id   AF-A0A6C0C7F7-F1
#
_cell.length_a   1.000
_cell.length_b   1.000
_cell.length_c   1.000
_cell.angle_alpha   90.00
_cell.angle_beta   90.00
_cell.angle_gamma   90.00
#
_symmetry.space_group_name_H-M   'P 1'
#
loop_
_entity.id
_entity.type
_entity.pdbx_description
1 polymer ?
#
loop_
_entity_poly.entity_id
_entity_poly.type
_entity_poly.pdbx_seq_one_letter_code
_entity_poly.pdbx_strand_id
1 'polypeptide(L)'
;MSNDSKKDNKLKGCVINTPNTSEDPDMCLNIKCVADLIKHIKDKKRKLDLYRKILELKYNRYKKCHNFWSISTILLASGLTLVESCKLIFLDDDNNDRVSHDFFDLSPIFLSTVITCSSSILKFKKYQEKMELYNNVIEKCVNMISKLKNKKELLELQKNCFNDELLESLLTSYNEEILSEYCIIYQESQKYIKNTDYDKYSRILNYSELHKYVIEKERLLFYEKYKAKIDVDDIVKKSNNCVMNKLCCCC
;
A
#
# COMPACT_ATOMS: atom_id res chain seq x y z
N MET A 1 55.08 -28.88 -18.97
CA MET A 1 55.50 -27.51 -18.64
C MET A 1 55.39 -26.69 -19.92
N SER A 2 54.60 -25.63 -20.06
CA SER A 2 53.63 -24.97 -19.17
C SER A 2 52.65 -24.18 -20.03
N ASN A 3 51.40 -24.26 -19.59
CA ASN A 3 50.16 -23.55 -19.90
C ASN A 3 50.14 -22.28 -20.76
N ASP A 4 49.18 -22.34 -21.68
CA ASP A 4 48.49 -21.26 -22.38
C ASP A 4 47.73 -20.29 -21.43
N SER A 5 47.96 -19.01 -21.71
CA SER A 5 47.04 -17.86 -21.72
C SER A 5 45.59 -18.09 -21.25
N LYS A 6 45.22 -17.50 -20.10
CA LYS A 6 43.85 -17.08 -19.78
C LYS A 6 43.83 -15.56 -19.56
N LYS A 7 43.13 -14.86 -20.46
CA LYS A 7 42.79 -13.44 -20.41
C LYS A 7 41.71 -13.21 -19.35
N ASP A 8 42.06 -12.51 -18.28
CA ASP A 8 41.09 -11.91 -17.36
C ASP A 8 40.56 -10.60 -17.96
N ASN A 9 39.42 -10.68 -18.65
CA ASN A 9 38.67 -9.50 -19.10
C ASN A 9 37.84 -8.95 -17.94
N LYS A 10 38.45 -8.01 -17.22
CA LYS A 10 37.83 -7.16 -16.20
C LYS A 10 36.81 -6.25 -16.88
N LEU A 11 35.51 -6.61 -16.84
CA LEU A 11 34.45 -5.72 -17.33
C LEU A 11 34.36 -4.49 -16.41
N LYS A 12 34.88 -3.38 -16.91
CA LYS A 12 34.70 -2.03 -16.39
C LYS A 12 33.25 -1.60 -16.67
N GLY A 13 32.55 -1.12 -15.66
CA GLY A 13 31.28 -0.44 -15.86
C GLY A 13 30.45 -0.24 -14.59
N CYS A 14 30.86 0.64 -13.69
CA CYS A 14 29.96 1.39 -12.82
C CYS A 14 30.71 2.59 -12.23
N VAL A 15 30.54 3.75 -12.85
CA VAL A 15 30.89 5.05 -12.27
C VAL A 15 29.58 5.78 -12.06
N ILE A 16 29.18 5.95 -10.81
CA ILE A 16 28.26 7.02 -10.39
C ILE A 16 28.89 7.63 -9.14
N ASN A 17 29.47 8.82 -9.31
CA ASN A 17 30.07 9.60 -8.24
C ASN A 17 29.00 10.02 -7.22
N THR A 18 29.25 9.77 -5.94
CA THR A 18 28.60 10.44 -4.81
C THR A 18 29.67 10.86 -3.81
N PRO A 19 29.62 12.10 -3.27
CA PRO A 19 30.42 12.46 -2.12
C PRO A 19 29.67 12.10 -0.83
N ASN A 20 30.36 11.34 0.02
CA ASN A 20 30.25 11.28 1.47
C ASN A 20 28.90 10.88 2.09
N THR A 21 28.70 9.57 2.33
CA THR A 21 28.50 9.05 3.70
C THR A 21 28.73 7.54 3.73
N SER A 22 29.35 7.11 4.82
CA SER A 22 30.00 5.83 5.13
C SER A 22 29.16 4.55 4.94
N GLU A 23 29.82 3.56 4.33
CA GLU A 23 29.71 2.10 4.52
C GLU A 23 28.41 1.39 4.08
N ASP A 24 28.32 1.09 2.78
CA ASP A 24 28.36 -0.31 2.29
C ASP A 24 28.55 -0.34 0.75
N PRO A 25 29.80 -0.27 0.23
CA PRO A 25 30.08 -0.17 -1.21
C PRO A 25 30.37 -1.52 -1.88
N ASP A 26 29.74 -2.61 -1.45
CA ASP A 26 30.02 -3.94 -2.04
C ASP A 26 28.75 -4.79 -2.22
N MET A 27 27.94 -4.44 -3.21
CA MET A 27 26.85 -5.31 -3.69
C MET A 27 27.38 -6.30 -4.75
N CYS A 28 28.55 -6.88 -4.53
CA CYS A 28 29.04 -8.02 -5.31
C CYS A 28 28.31 -9.28 -4.84
N LEU A 29 27.17 -9.57 -5.49
CA LEU A 29 26.36 -10.75 -5.23
C LEU A 29 27.13 -12.02 -5.58
N ASN A 30 27.57 -12.78 -4.57
CA ASN A 30 28.08 -14.14 -4.73
C ASN A 30 26.89 -15.13 -4.91
N ILE A 31 26.13 -14.95 -6.00
CA ILE A 31 25.01 -15.83 -6.36
C ILE A 31 25.60 -17.06 -7.04
N LYS A 32 25.56 -18.20 -6.35
CA LYS A 32 26.10 -19.47 -6.87
C LYS A 32 25.01 -20.34 -7.52
N CYS A 33 23.74 -20.12 -7.18
CA CYS A 33 22.61 -20.93 -7.64
C CYS A 33 21.34 -20.10 -7.91
N VAL A 34 20.41 -20.60 -8.73
CA VAL A 34 19.07 -19.97 -8.91
C VAL A 34 18.30 -19.89 -7.59
N ALA A 35 18.53 -20.82 -6.66
CA ALA A 35 17.94 -20.75 -5.32
C ALA A 35 18.34 -19.46 -4.57
N ASP A 36 19.60 -19.03 -4.71
CA ASP A 36 20.09 -17.78 -4.11
C ASP A 36 19.48 -16.57 -4.80
N LEU A 37 19.34 -16.62 -6.14
CA LEU A 37 18.67 -15.56 -6.91
C LEU A 37 17.18 -15.41 -6.51
N ILE A 38 16.46 -16.54 -6.37
CA ILE A 38 15.07 -16.55 -5.90
C ILE A 38 14.98 -15.97 -4.49
N LYS A 39 15.91 -16.33 -3.60
CA LYS A 39 15.96 -15.79 -2.23
C LYS A 39 16.20 -14.29 -2.25
N HIS A 40 17.14 -13.81 -3.05
CA HIS A 40 17.42 -12.38 -3.20
C HIS A 40 16.21 -11.61 -3.73
N ILE A 41 15.52 -12.13 -4.74
CA ILE A 41 14.26 -11.55 -5.25
C ILE A 41 13.19 -11.48 -4.16
N LYS A 42 13.05 -12.55 -3.37
CA LYS A 42 12.08 -12.61 -2.25
C LYS A 42 12.38 -11.55 -1.20
N ASP A 43 13.65 -11.36 -0.83
CA ASP A 43 14.07 -10.38 0.16
C ASP A 43 13.85 -8.94 -0.33
N LYS A 44 14.21 -8.65 -1.58
CA LYS A 44 13.99 -7.34 -2.22
C LYS A 44 12.49 -7.03 -2.34
N LYS A 45 11.68 -8.02 -2.73
CA LYS A 45 10.21 -7.91 -2.74
C LYS A 45 9.65 -7.60 -1.35
N ARG A 46 10.11 -8.31 -0.31
CA ARG A 46 9.65 -8.09 1.07
C ARG A 46 9.97 -6.67 1.55
N LYS A 47 11.18 -6.19 1.27
CA LYS A 47 11.55 -4.80 1.59
C LYS A 47 10.60 -3.84 0.89
N LEU A 48 10.45 -3.93 -0.44
CA LEU A 48 9.61 -3.02 -1.20
C LEU A 48 8.12 -3.05 -0.77
N ASP A 49 7.60 -4.23 -0.42
CA ASP A 49 6.24 -4.37 0.13
C ASP A 49 6.06 -3.60 1.44
N LEU A 50 7.07 -3.61 2.31
CA LEU A 50 7.07 -2.83 3.54
C LEU A 50 7.05 -1.32 3.24
N TYR A 51 7.92 -0.83 2.35
CA TYR A 51 7.94 0.59 1.95
C TYR A 51 6.58 1.01 1.38
N ARG A 52 5.99 0.20 0.49
CA ARG A 52 4.65 0.42 -0.05
C ARG A 52 3.61 0.60 1.05
N LYS A 53 3.53 -0.33 1.99
CA LYS A 53 2.55 -0.28 3.10
C LYS A 53 2.76 0.96 3.98
N ILE A 54 4.01 1.34 4.26
CA ILE A 54 4.32 2.56 5.01
C ILE A 54 3.84 3.81 4.25
N LEU A 55 4.08 3.87 2.94
CA LEU A 55 3.62 4.98 2.09
C LEU A 55 2.08 5.05 2.04
N GLU A 56 1.39 3.91 1.93
CA GLU A 56 -0.08 3.84 1.97
C GLU A 56 -0.65 4.37 3.28
N LEU A 57 -0.03 4.03 4.43
CA LEU A 57 -0.44 4.53 5.73
C LEU A 57 -0.27 6.05 5.83
N LYS A 58 0.84 6.59 5.31
CA LYS A 58 1.06 8.04 5.24
C LYS A 58 0.03 8.71 4.34
N TYR A 59 -0.15 8.20 3.13
CA TYR A 59 -1.16 8.68 2.18
C TYR A 59 -2.54 8.75 2.84
N ASN A 60 -2.98 7.67 3.50
CA ASN A 60 -4.28 7.62 4.16
C ASN A 60 -4.41 8.64 5.30
N ARG A 61 -3.33 8.86 6.06
CA ARG A 61 -3.33 9.90 7.10
C ARG A 61 -3.50 11.29 6.51
N TYR A 62 -2.79 11.59 5.42
CA TYR A 62 -2.92 12.86 4.72
C TYR A 62 -4.31 13.05 4.10
N LYS A 63 -4.87 12.00 3.49
CA LYS A 63 -6.24 12.00 2.96
C LYS A 63 -7.28 12.29 4.04
N LYS A 64 -7.16 11.66 5.21
CA LYS A 64 -8.06 11.93 6.35
C LYS A 64 -7.98 13.38 6.83
N CYS A 65 -6.78 13.93 6.98
CA CYS A 65 -6.62 15.34 7.38
C CYS A 65 -7.20 16.29 6.32
N HIS A 66 -6.90 16.06 5.03
CA HIS A 66 -7.45 16.85 3.94
C HIS A 66 -8.99 16.83 3.95
N ASN A 67 -9.59 15.64 4.02
CA ASN A 67 -11.03 15.48 4.05
C ASN A 67 -11.65 16.14 5.30
N PHE A 68 -11.01 16.01 6.47
CA PHE A 68 -11.48 16.65 7.69
C PHE A 68 -11.55 18.18 7.55
N TRP A 69 -10.47 18.82 7.10
CA TRP A 69 -10.42 20.27 6.91
C TRP A 69 -11.38 20.75 5.81
N SER A 70 -11.50 19.98 4.72
CA SER A 70 -12.44 20.27 3.63
C SER A 70 -13.89 20.18 4.11
N ILE A 71 -14.28 19.09 4.77
CA ILE A 71 -15.62 18.90 5.32
C ILE A 71 -15.92 19.97 6.37
N SER A 72 -14.97 20.28 7.26
CA SER A 72 -15.13 21.34 8.25
C SER A 72 -15.39 22.69 7.60
N THR A 73 -14.73 23.00 6.50
CA THR A 73 -14.93 24.26 5.76
C THR A 73 -16.34 24.33 5.18
N ILE A 74 -16.82 23.22 4.59
CA ILE A 74 -18.19 23.13 4.05
C ILE A 74 -19.22 23.32 5.17
N LEU A 75 -19.05 22.62 6.30
CA LEU A 75 -19.98 22.72 7.43
C LEU A 75 -20.03 24.14 8.01
N LEU A 76 -18.89 24.81 8.14
CA LEU A 76 -18.84 26.20 8.61
C LEU A 76 -19.49 27.16 7.61
N ALA A 77 -19.31 26.94 6.31
CA ALA A 77 -19.96 27.75 5.27
C ALA A 77 -21.48 27.55 5.26
N SER A 78 -21.97 26.32 5.43
CA SER A 78 -23.40 26.06 5.61
C SER A 78 -23.93 26.69 6.91
N GLY A 79 -23.14 26.65 8.00
CA GLY A 79 -23.47 27.34 9.25
C GLY A 79 -23.60 28.84 9.07
N LEU A 80 -22.73 29.47 8.28
CA LEU A 80 -22.80 30.89 7.94
C LEU A 80 -24.14 31.23 7.25
N THR A 81 -24.54 30.45 6.24
CA THR A 81 -25.82 30.67 5.54
C THR A 81 -27.03 30.47 6.44
N LEU A 82 -26.94 29.55 7.41
CA LEU A 82 -27.98 29.33 8.40
C LEU A 82 -28.09 30.52 9.36
N VAL A 83 -26.97 31.03 9.85
CA VAL A 83 -26.93 32.23 10.71
C VAL A 83 -27.54 33.43 10.00
N GLU A 84 -27.20 33.66 8.72
CA GLU A 84 -27.80 34.74 7.92
C GLU A 84 -29.31 34.58 7.74
N SER A 85 -29.77 33.34 7.50
CA SER A 85 -31.20 33.04 7.38
C SER A 85 -31.94 33.22 8.71
N CYS A 86 -31.33 32.82 9.83
CA CYS A 86 -31.87 33.04 11.17
C CYS A 86 -31.90 34.52 11.54
N LYS A 87 -30.87 35.29 11.15
CA LYS A 87 -30.84 36.74 11.34
C LYS A 87 -32.10 37.39 10.75
N LEU A 88 -32.50 37.02 9.53
CA LEU A 88 -33.70 37.56 8.87
C LEU A 88 -35.01 37.24 9.58
N ILE A 89 -35.09 36.13 10.33
CA ILE A 89 -36.34 35.66 10.97
C ILE A 89 -36.43 36.13 12.43
N PHE A 90 -35.31 36.16 13.15
CA PHE A 90 -35.30 36.43 14.60
C PHE A 90 -35.07 37.89 14.98
N LEU A 91 -34.52 38.70 14.06
CA LEU A 91 -34.35 40.16 14.23
C LEU A 91 -35.51 40.94 13.61
N ASP A 92 -36.74 40.45 13.75
CA ASP A 92 -37.92 41.30 13.58
C ASP A 92 -37.92 42.39 14.66
N ASP A 93 -38.28 43.62 14.26
CA ASP A 93 -38.10 44.91 14.96
C ASP A 93 -38.62 44.98 16.42
N ASP A 94 -39.38 43.99 16.90
CA ASP A 94 -40.04 43.99 18.21
C ASP A 94 -39.23 43.35 19.36
N ASN A 95 -38.14 42.61 19.07
CA ASN A 95 -37.35 41.94 20.11
C ASN A 95 -36.09 42.75 20.53
N ASN A 96 -36.15 43.35 21.71
CA ASN A 96 -35.11 44.25 22.26
C ASN A 96 -33.90 43.52 22.93
N ASP A 97 -33.72 42.23 22.68
CA ASP A 97 -32.65 41.43 23.30
C ASP A 97 -31.31 41.72 22.62
N ARG A 98 -30.58 42.70 23.16
CA ARG A 98 -29.24 43.14 22.71
C ARG A 98 -28.27 41.96 22.51
N VAL A 99 -28.34 40.95 23.37
CA VAL A 99 -27.47 39.76 23.31
C VAL A 99 -27.67 38.97 22.01
N SER A 100 -28.91 38.84 21.56
CA SER A 100 -29.23 38.13 20.31
C SER A 100 -28.75 38.92 19.10
N HIS A 101 -28.92 40.25 19.11
CA HIS A 101 -28.45 41.14 18.06
C HIS A 101 -26.92 41.08 17.91
N ASP A 102 -26.19 41.21 19.01
CA ASP A 102 -24.72 41.15 19.01
C ASP A 102 -24.20 39.77 18.55
N PHE A 103 -24.90 38.68 18.90
CA PHE A 103 -24.52 37.33 18.47
C PHE A 103 -24.70 37.12 16.97
N PHE A 104 -25.82 37.55 16.38
CA PHE A 104 -26.08 37.41 14.94
C PHE A 104 -25.20 38.31 14.08
N ASP A 105 -24.72 39.43 14.62
CA ASP A 105 -23.76 40.31 13.93
C ASP A 105 -22.31 39.79 14.03
N LEU A 106 -21.93 39.21 15.18
CA LEU A 106 -20.56 38.72 15.41
C LEU A 106 -20.30 37.33 14.82
N SER A 107 -21.30 36.45 14.79
CA SER A 107 -21.12 35.06 14.35
C SER A 107 -20.67 34.92 12.89
N PRO A 108 -21.16 35.70 11.91
CA PRO A 108 -20.65 35.65 10.55
C PRO A 108 -19.16 36.02 10.45
N ILE A 109 -18.72 37.01 11.22
CA ILE A 109 -17.34 37.49 11.26
C ILE A 109 -16.43 36.39 11.83
N PHE A 110 -16.86 35.76 12.93
CA PHE A 110 -16.12 34.67 13.54
C PHE A 110 -16.02 33.45 12.62
N LEU A 111 -17.15 32.97 12.06
CA LEU A 111 -17.18 31.81 11.17
C LEU A 111 -16.34 32.05 9.91
N SER A 112 -16.43 33.24 9.31
CA SER A 112 -15.63 33.62 8.14
C SER A 112 -14.14 33.60 8.42
N THR A 113 -13.72 34.02 9.62
CA THR A 113 -12.32 33.97 10.06
C THR A 113 -11.83 32.53 10.18
N VAL A 114 -12.63 31.64 10.78
CA VAL A 114 -12.28 30.20 10.91
C VAL A 114 -12.22 29.51 9.55
N ILE A 115 -13.15 29.81 8.64
CA ILE A 115 -13.15 29.34 7.25
C ILE A 115 -11.86 29.77 6.54
N THR A 116 -11.50 31.05 6.65
CA THR A 116 -10.31 31.62 6.01
C THR A 116 -9.03 31.00 6.54
N CYS A 117 -8.95 30.81 7.87
CA CYS A 117 -7.82 30.12 8.52
C CYS A 117 -7.70 28.66 8.05
N SER A 118 -8.82 27.92 8.04
CA SER A 118 -8.88 26.52 7.60
C SER A 118 -8.47 26.36 6.13
N SER A 119 -8.97 27.24 5.25
CA SER A 119 -8.63 27.29 3.83
C SER A 119 -7.14 27.60 3.61
N SER A 120 -6.59 28.51 4.41
CA SER A 120 -5.16 28.84 4.38
C SER A 120 -4.32 27.63 4.77
N ILE A 121 -4.68 26.91 5.84
CA ILE A 121 -3.99 25.67 6.26
C ILE A 121 -3.98 24.63 5.13
N LEU A 122 -5.12 24.43 4.45
CA LEU A 122 -5.22 23.51 3.31
C LEU A 122 -4.26 23.89 2.19
N LYS A 123 -4.22 25.17 1.81
CA LYS A 123 -3.30 25.69 0.77
C LYS A 123 -1.84 25.58 1.18
N PHE A 124 -1.48 26.00 2.39
CA PHE A 124 -0.10 25.97 2.88
C PHE A 124 0.46 24.56 3.02
N LYS A 125 -0.35 23.61 3.47
CA LYS A 125 0.10 22.22 3.70
C LYS A 125 0.40 21.47 2.42
N LYS A 126 -0.10 21.95 1.26
CA LYS A 126 0.03 21.31 -0.06
C LYS A 126 -0.32 19.82 0.01
N TYR A 127 -1.45 19.51 0.65
CA TYR A 127 -1.86 18.13 0.91
C TYR A 127 -2.04 17.34 -0.38
N GLN A 128 -2.60 17.97 -1.41
CA GLN A 128 -2.82 17.36 -2.72
C GLN A 128 -1.51 16.96 -3.39
N GLU A 129 -0.54 17.87 -3.48
CA GLU A 129 0.79 17.60 -4.06
C GLU A 129 1.47 16.42 -3.33
N LYS A 130 1.43 16.40 -1.99
CA LYS A 130 2.02 15.31 -1.21
C LYS A 130 1.33 13.97 -1.42
N MET A 131 0.00 13.98 -1.52
CA MET A 131 -0.78 12.77 -1.77
C MET A 131 -0.47 12.20 -3.16
N GLU A 132 -0.35 13.06 -4.18
CA GLU A 132 0.03 12.65 -5.53
C GLU A 132 1.44 12.07 -5.57
N LEU A 133 2.41 12.71 -4.92
CA LEU A 133 3.78 12.19 -4.80
C LEU A 133 3.79 10.80 -4.15
N TYR A 134 3.07 10.60 -3.05
CA TYR A 134 2.99 9.28 -2.43
C TYR A 134 2.30 8.25 -3.33
N ASN A 135 1.22 8.62 -4.01
CA ASN A 135 0.50 7.72 -4.91
C ASN A 135 1.39 7.26 -6.08
N ASN A 136 2.12 8.18 -6.70
CA ASN A 136 3.04 7.88 -7.80
C ASN A 136 4.14 6.89 -7.36
N VAL A 137 4.71 7.08 -6.16
CA VAL A 137 5.73 6.16 -5.63
C VAL A 137 5.12 4.80 -5.27
N ILE A 138 3.90 4.77 -4.72
CA ILE A 138 3.16 3.54 -4.44
C ILE A 138 2.93 2.75 -5.72
N GLU A 139 2.47 3.40 -6.80
CA GLU A 139 2.26 2.75 -8.11
C GLU A 139 3.55 2.16 -8.68
N LYS A 140 4.65 2.91 -8.64
CA LYS A 140 5.98 2.40 -9.00
C LYS A 140 6.36 1.16 -8.17
N CYS A 141 6.14 1.18 -6.86
CA CYS A 141 6.39 0.04 -5.99
C CYS A 141 5.53 -1.18 -6.38
N VAL A 142 4.24 -0.98 -6.67
CA VAL A 142 3.32 -2.06 -7.09
C VAL A 142 3.78 -2.69 -8.41
N ASN A 143 4.12 -1.86 -9.40
CA ASN A 143 4.62 -2.31 -10.69
C ASN A 143 5.91 -3.14 -10.55
N MET A 144 6.84 -2.68 -9.72
CA MET A 144 8.09 -3.38 -9.46
C MET A 144 7.87 -4.69 -8.68
N ILE A 145 6.96 -4.71 -7.69
CA ILE A 145 6.57 -5.95 -7.00
C ILE A 145 6.00 -6.97 -7.99
N SER A 146 5.21 -6.53 -8.97
CA SER A 146 4.67 -7.39 -10.04
C SER A 146 5.80 -7.96 -10.90
N LYS A 147 6.72 -7.12 -11.40
CA LYS A 147 7.91 -7.55 -12.15
C LYS A 147 8.75 -8.58 -11.38
N LEU A 148 9.01 -8.33 -10.09
CA LEU A 148 9.73 -9.26 -9.21
C LEU A 148 8.99 -10.59 -9.05
N LYS A 149 7.66 -10.58 -8.94
CA LYS A 149 6.85 -11.79 -8.84
C LYS A 149 6.91 -12.61 -10.13
N ASN A 150 6.76 -11.97 -11.28
CA ASN A 150 6.82 -12.64 -12.58
C ASN A 150 8.20 -13.26 -12.83
N LYS A 151 9.28 -12.53 -12.53
CA LYS A 151 10.64 -13.07 -12.67
C LYS A 151 10.89 -14.23 -11.72
N LYS A 152 10.38 -14.17 -10.49
CA LYS A 152 10.44 -15.28 -9.54
C LYS A 152 9.77 -16.54 -10.09
N GLU A 153 8.55 -16.41 -10.61
CA GLU A 153 7.80 -17.54 -11.18
C GLU A 153 8.52 -18.15 -12.38
N LEU A 154 9.08 -17.31 -13.27
CA LEU A 154 9.89 -17.77 -14.39
C LEU A 154 11.11 -18.58 -13.92
N LEU A 155 11.83 -18.09 -12.92
CA LEU A 155 12.99 -18.78 -12.34
C LEU A 155 12.60 -20.09 -11.64
N GLU A 156 11.42 -20.16 -11.04
CA GLU A 156 10.91 -21.39 -10.42
C GLU A 156 10.58 -22.46 -11.46
N LEU A 157 10.09 -22.08 -12.64
CA LEU A 157 9.84 -23.01 -13.76
C LEU A 157 11.14 -23.54 -14.38
N GLN A 158 12.19 -22.72 -14.41
CA GLN A 158 13.49 -23.09 -14.97
C GLN A 158 14.41 -23.82 -13.99
N LYS A 159 13.97 -24.02 -12.74
CA LYS A 159 14.77 -24.61 -11.66
C LYS A 159 15.33 -26.01 -12.00
N ASN A 160 14.66 -26.75 -12.87
CA ASN A 160 15.02 -28.13 -13.24
C ASN A 160 15.80 -28.24 -14.56
N CYS A 161 15.97 -27.16 -15.33
CA CYS A 161 16.66 -27.14 -16.64
C CYS A 161 17.88 -26.22 -16.56
N PHE A 162 18.91 -26.65 -15.82
CA PHE A 162 20.00 -25.78 -15.38
C PHE A 162 21.30 -26.02 -16.15
N ASN A 163 21.83 -24.97 -16.78
CA ASN A 163 23.20 -24.89 -17.31
C ASN A 163 23.83 -23.55 -16.87
N ASP A 164 25.16 -23.50 -16.70
CA ASP A 164 25.86 -22.29 -16.21
C ASP A 164 25.69 -21.07 -17.14
N GLU A 165 25.65 -21.28 -18.45
CA GLU A 165 25.41 -20.22 -19.44
C GLU A 165 23.99 -19.62 -19.33
N LEU A 166 23.01 -20.47 -19.00
CA LEU A 166 21.63 -20.06 -18.76
C LEU A 166 21.54 -19.24 -17.46
N LEU A 167 22.30 -19.59 -16.42
CA LEU A 167 22.38 -18.82 -15.18
C LEU A 167 22.98 -17.42 -15.41
N GLU A 168 24.07 -17.30 -16.16
CA GLU A 168 24.68 -16.00 -16.48
C GLU A 168 23.72 -15.09 -17.27
N SER A 169 23.02 -15.64 -18.25
CA SER A 169 22.03 -14.86 -19.02
C SER A 169 20.86 -14.40 -18.15
N LEU A 170 20.37 -15.25 -17.23
CA LEU A 170 19.33 -14.88 -16.27
C LEU A 170 19.79 -13.81 -15.28
N LEU A 171 21.03 -13.90 -14.78
CA LEU A 171 21.63 -12.91 -13.89
C LEU A 171 21.79 -11.57 -14.59
N THR A 172 22.26 -11.58 -15.83
CA THR A 172 22.43 -10.36 -16.64
C THR A 172 21.08 -9.67 -16.86
N SER A 173 20.07 -10.41 -17.34
CA SER A 173 18.72 -9.87 -17.52
C SER A 173 18.10 -9.38 -16.19
N TYR A 174 18.32 -10.08 -15.08
CA TYR A 174 17.87 -9.62 -13.76
C TYR A 174 18.55 -8.32 -13.32
N ASN A 175 19.87 -8.21 -13.51
CA ASN A 175 20.63 -7.04 -13.09
C ASN A 175 20.27 -5.81 -13.93
N GLU A 176 20.19 -5.97 -15.25
CA GLU A 176 19.92 -4.86 -16.17
C GLU A 176 18.47 -4.38 -16.10
N GLU A 177 17.49 -5.29 -16.10
CA GLU A 177 16.07 -4.92 -16.19
C GLU A 177 15.43 -4.67 -14.82
N ILE A 178 15.83 -5.43 -13.80
CA ILE A 178 15.09 -5.48 -12.53
C ILE A 178 15.86 -4.79 -11.41
N LEU A 179 17.16 -5.06 -11.28
CA LEU A 179 17.93 -4.54 -10.15
C LEU A 179 18.18 -3.04 -10.26
N SER A 180 18.47 -2.56 -11.48
CA SER A 180 18.65 -1.13 -11.78
C SER A 180 17.40 -0.32 -11.42
N GLU A 181 16.23 -0.74 -11.93
CA GLU A 181 14.93 -0.10 -11.69
C GLU A 181 14.53 -0.20 -10.21
N TYR A 182 14.74 -1.37 -9.59
CA TYR A 182 14.52 -1.55 -8.16
C TYR A 182 15.30 -0.53 -7.34
N CYS A 183 16.59 -0.32 -7.63
CA CYS A 183 17.43 0.61 -6.88
C CYS A 183 16.92 2.04 -6.96
N ILE A 184 16.47 2.48 -8.15
CA ILE A 184 15.89 3.81 -8.36
C ILE A 184 14.62 3.97 -7.50
N ILE A 185 13.69 3.02 -7.59
CA ILE A 185 12.42 3.07 -6.84
C ILE A 185 12.68 3.00 -5.33
N TYR A 186 13.66 2.19 -4.92
CA TYR A 186 14.06 2.05 -3.52
C TYR A 186 14.63 3.34 -2.96
N GLN A 187 15.48 4.03 -3.70
CA GLN A 187 16.01 5.36 -3.32
C GLN A 187 14.91 6.41 -3.28
N GLU A 188 14.01 6.43 -4.28
CA GLU A 188 12.88 7.34 -4.31
C GLU A 188 11.95 7.14 -3.11
N SER A 189 11.67 5.89 -2.74
CA SER A 189 10.85 5.53 -1.57
C SER A 189 11.47 6.00 -0.25
N GLN A 190 12.80 5.92 -0.13
CA GLN A 190 13.52 6.37 1.07
C GLN A 190 13.46 7.88 1.29
N LYS A 191 13.39 8.70 0.22
CA LYS A 191 13.22 10.16 0.35
C LYS A 191 11.98 10.53 1.17
N TYR A 192 10.98 9.66 1.15
CA TYR A 192 9.69 9.87 1.78
C TYR A 192 9.51 9.10 3.10
N ILE A 193 10.42 8.20 3.45
CA ILE A 193 10.35 7.37 4.66
C ILE A 193 11.52 7.69 5.57
N LYS A 194 11.25 8.35 6.70
CA LYS A 194 12.28 8.67 7.70
C LYS A 194 12.53 7.44 8.58
N ASN A 195 13.70 7.37 9.22
CA ASN A 195 14.04 6.28 10.13
C ASN A 195 13.03 6.14 11.29
N THR A 196 12.48 7.25 11.79
CA THR A 196 11.45 7.25 12.84
C THR A 196 10.08 6.73 12.36
N ASP A 197 9.83 6.77 11.05
CA ASP A 197 8.61 6.20 10.47
C ASP A 197 8.67 4.67 10.46
N TYR A 198 9.86 4.09 10.35
CA TYR A 198 10.05 2.65 10.34
C TYR A 198 9.56 2.01 11.64
N ASP A 199 10.02 2.49 12.80
CA ASP A 199 9.59 1.94 14.09
C ASP A 199 8.10 2.14 14.35
N LYS A 200 7.59 3.34 14.01
CA LYS A 200 6.19 3.69 14.24
C LYS A 200 5.24 2.87 13.40
N TYR A 201 5.49 2.78 12.09
CA TYR A 201 4.60 2.07 11.18
C TYR A 201 4.85 0.56 11.18
N SER A 202 6.08 0.08 11.49
CA SER A 202 6.35 -1.35 11.66
C SER A 202 5.53 -1.95 12.80
N ARG A 203 5.38 -1.24 13.94
CA ARG A 203 4.49 -1.69 15.03
C ARG A 203 3.03 -1.79 14.59
N ILE A 204 2.53 -0.77 13.90
CA ILE A 204 1.14 -0.74 13.38
C ILE A 204 0.93 -1.87 12.36
N LEU A 205 1.91 -2.09 11.49
CA LEU A 205 1.88 -3.14 10.47
C LEU A 205 1.90 -4.53 11.09
N ASN A 206 2.82 -4.78 12.02
CA ASN A 206 2.90 -6.06 12.73
C ASN A 206 1.60 -6.36 13.50
N TYR A 207 1.01 -5.36 14.15
CA TYR A 207 -0.28 -5.53 14.80
C TYR A 207 -1.39 -5.86 13.79
N SER A 208 -1.42 -5.17 12.65
CA SER A 208 -2.42 -5.43 11.60
C SER A 208 -2.28 -6.81 10.94
N GLU A 209 -1.04 -7.28 10.72
CA GLU A 209 -0.74 -8.60 10.16
C GLU A 209 -1.06 -9.71 11.19
N LEU A 210 -0.71 -9.49 12.46
CA LEU A 210 -1.08 -10.39 13.55
C LEU A 210 -2.61 -10.49 13.68
N HIS A 211 -3.32 -9.38 13.62
CA HIS A 211 -4.78 -9.36 13.67
C HIS A 211 -5.40 -10.11 12.48
N LYS A 212 -4.88 -9.89 11.26
CA LYS A 212 -5.32 -10.67 10.08
C LYS A 212 -5.09 -12.17 10.28
N TYR A 213 -3.93 -12.56 10.78
CA TYR A 213 -3.62 -13.97 11.06
C TYR A 213 -4.57 -14.58 12.10
N VAL A 214 -4.89 -13.84 13.17
CA VAL A 214 -5.85 -14.28 14.19
C VAL A 214 -7.24 -14.47 13.58
N ILE A 215 -7.74 -13.50 12.81
CA ILE A 215 -9.03 -13.62 12.12
C ILE A 215 -9.04 -14.82 11.18
N GLU A 216 -7.98 -15.01 10.39
CA GLU A 216 -7.88 -16.13 9.44
C GLU A 216 -7.92 -17.48 10.18
N LYS A 217 -7.21 -17.58 11.31
CA LYS A 217 -7.22 -18.77 12.16
C LYS A 217 -8.59 -19.03 12.76
N GLU A 218 -9.25 -18.00 13.28
CA GLU A 218 -10.64 -18.09 13.79
C GLU A 218 -11.61 -18.50 12.68
N ARG A 219 -11.44 -17.97 11.48
CA ARG A 219 -12.24 -18.34 10.30
C ARG A 219 -12.06 -19.82 9.94
N LEU A 220 -10.82 -20.31 9.92
CA LEU A 220 -10.53 -21.73 9.67
C LEU A 220 -11.13 -22.64 10.76
N LEU A 221 -10.99 -22.25 12.03
CA LEU A 221 -11.60 -22.96 13.16
C LEU A 221 -13.13 -22.97 13.09
N PHE A 222 -13.72 -21.85 12.66
CA PHE A 222 -15.17 -21.78 12.39
C PHE A 222 -15.56 -22.78 11.30
N TYR A 223 -14.87 -22.82 10.16
CA TYR A 223 -15.16 -23.78 9.10
C TYR A 223 -14.91 -25.24 9.49
N GLU A 224 -13.97 -25.50 10.40
CA GLU A 224 -13.73 -26.84 10.94
C GLU A 224 -14.85 -27.27 11.89
N LYS A 225 -15.30 -26.36 12.78
CA LYS A 225 -16.40 -26.59 13.72
C LYS A 225 -17.75 -26.75 13.03
N TYR A 226 -17.98 -25.98 11.97
CA TYR A 226 -19.22 -25.97 11.19
C TYR A 226 -19.09 -26.70 9.85
N LYS A 227 -18.06 -27.56 9.72
CA LYS A 227 -17.97 -28.49 8.58
C LYS A 227 -19.21 -29.36 8.67
N ALA A 228 -20.23 -29.02 7.88
CA ALA A 228 -21.42 -29.83 7.79
C ALA A 228 -20.94 -31.25 7.47
N LYS A 229 -21.28 -32.22 8.32
CA LYS A 229 -21.18 -33.64 7.96
C LYS A 229 -22.21 -33.86 6.87
N ILE A 230 -21.89 -33.40 5.67
CA ILE A 230 -22.53 -33.88 4.47
C ILE A 230 -21.97 -35.28 4.30
N ASP A 231 -22.67 -36.23 4.90
CA ASP A 231 -22.48 -37.62 4.55
C ASP A 231 -23.02 -37.77 3.12
N VAL A 232 -22.09 -37.80 2.17
CA VAL A 232 -22.39 -37.94 0.75
C VAL A 232 -23.18 -39.23 0.53
N ASP A 233 -22.97 -40.26 1.34
CA ASP A 233 -23.71 -41.52 1.26
C ASP A 233 -25.16 -41.38 1.74
N ASP A 234 -25.44 -40.51 2.71
CA ASP A 234 -26.82 -40.18 3.12
C ASP A 234 -27.55 -39.35 2.06
N ILE A 235 -26.86 -38.42 1.38
CA ILE A 235 -27.45 -37.68 0.25
C ILE A 235 -27.73 -38.62 -0.93
N VAL A 236 -26.80 -39.53 -1.24
CA VAL A 236 -26.97 -40.53 -2.31
C VAL A 236 -28.05 -41.56 -1.97
N LYS A 237 -28.17 -42.01 -0.72
CA LYS A 237 -29.28 -42.86 -0.27
C LYS A 237 -30.63 -42.14 -0.36
N LYS A 238 -30.68 -40.86 0.01
CA LYS A 238 -31.89 -40.04 -0.06
C LYS A 238 -32.28 -39.74 -1.52
N SER A 239 -31.31 -39.55 -2.41
CA SER A 239 -31.58 -39.41 -3.86
C SER A 239 -32.03 -40.73 -4.49
N ASN A 240 -31.43 -41.87 -4.09
CA ASN A 240 -31.81 -43.19 -4.61
C ASN A 240 -33.20 -43.63 -4.13
N ASN A 241 -33.62 -43.26 -2.91
CA ASN A 241 -35.00 -43.43 -2.46
C ASN A 241 -35.99 -42.51 -3.17
N CYS A 242 -35.54 -41.41 -3.77
CA CYS A 242 -36.38 -40.54 -4.59
C CYS A 242 -36.69 -41.15 -5.98
N VAL A 243 -35.87 -42.12 -6.44
CA VAL A 243 -36.09 -42.84 -7.71
C VAL A 243 -37.14 -43.96 -7.57
N MET A 244 -37.54 -44.32 -6.34
CA MET A 244 -38.55 -45.35 -6.09
C MET A 244 -40.00 -44.84 -5.97
N ASN A 245 -40.24 -43.53 -6.02
CA ASN A 245 -41.56 -43.00 -6.37
C ASN A 245 -41.63 -42.69 -7.88
N LYS A 246 -41.39 -43.73 -8.69
CA LYS A 246 -41.92 -43.81 -10.07
C LYS A 246 -43.44 -44.00 -10.02
N LEU A 247 -44.15 -42.98 -9.53
CA LEU A 247 -45.60 -42.88 -9.67
C LEU A 247 -46.07 -41.44 -9.46
N CYS A 248 -45.42 -40.50 -10.13
CA CYS A 248 -46.00 -39.17 -10.39
C CYS A 248 -45.36 -38.54 -11.63
N CYS A 249 -45.35 -39.30 -12.73
CA CYS A 249 -45.27 -38.78 -14.09
C CYS A 249 -45.97 -39.78 -15.01
N CYS A 250 -47.29 -39.91 -14.82
CA CYS A 250 -48.21 -40.44 -15.82
C CYS A 250 -49.55 -39.71 -15.64
N CYS A 251 -50.02 -39.13 -16.75
CA CYS A 251 -51.17 -38.26 -16.97
C CYS A 251 -50.89 -36.76 -16.80
#